data_AF-A0A4Q5YTC0-F1
#
_entry.id   AF-A0A4Q5YTC0-F1
#
_cell.length_a   1.000
_cell.length_b   1.000
_cell.length_c   1.000
_cell.angle_alpha   90.00
_cell.angle_beta   90.00
_cell.angle_gamma   90.00
#
_symmetry.space_group_name_H-M   'P 1'
#
loop_
_entity.id
_entity.type
_entity.pdbx_description
1 polymer ?
#
loop_
_entity_poly.entity_id
_entity_poly.type
_entity_poly.pdbx_seq_one_letter_code
_entity_poly.pdbx_strand_id
1 'polypeptide(L)' 'MIIRIVKMVFKPEHVPAFVQLFEERKERIAGFEGCLYLELWREAGNDNVFFTYSHWESEQA' A
#
# COMPACT_ATOMS: atom_id res chain seq x y z
N MET A 1 -3.32 -8.75 -16.35
CA MET A 1 -2.42 -8.47 -15.21
C MET A 1 -1.95 -7.04 -15.31
N ILE A 2 -2.10 -6.25 -14.25
CA ILE A 2 -1.57 -4.89 -14.16
C ILE A 2 -0.73 -4.72 -12.89
N ILE A 3 0.20 -3.77 -12.94
CA ILE A 3 0.92 -3.31 -11.75
C ILE A 3 0.33 -1.96 -11.37
N ARG A 4 -0.11 -1.83 -10.12
CA ARG A 4 -0.66 -0.58 -9.58
C ARG A 4 0.30 -0.05 -8.52
N ILE A 5 0.76 1.19 -8.73
CA ILE A 5 1.60 1.94 -7.78
C ILE A 5 0.80 3.14 -7.32
N VAL A 6 0.52 3.22 -6.02
CA VAL A 6 -0.18 4.37 -5.42
C VAL A 6 0.79 5.09 -4.51
N LYS A 7 1.05 6.38 -4.78
CA LYS A 7 1.82 7.27 -3.90
C LYS A 7 0.88 7.90 -2.87
N MET A 8 1.24 7.80 -1.61
CA MET A 8 0.53 8.44 -0.50
C MET A 8 1.48 9.36 0.24
N VAL A 9 1.03 10.58 0.52
CA VAL A 9 1.75 11.56 1.32
C VAL A 9 0.90 11.87 2.54
N PHE A 10 1.40 11.55 3.72
CA PHE A 10 0.70 11.78 4.98
C PHE A 10 1.21 13.05 5.64
N LYS A 11 0.38 13.65 6.49
CA LYS A 11 0.90 14.58 7.49
C LYS A 11 1.77 13.79 8.48
N PRO A 12 2.93 14.31 8.93
CA PRO A 12 3.84 13.58 9.80
C PRO A 12 3.18 12.99 11.06
N GLU A 13 2.25 13.72 11.67
CA GLU A 13 1.49 13.30 12.85
C GLU A 13 0.57 12.09 12.61
N HIS A 14 0.24 11.77 11.35
CA HIS A 14 -0.61 10.63 11.00
C HIS A 14 0.19 9.41 10.53
N VAL A 15 1.52 9.52 10.38
CA VAL A 15 2.36 8.41 9.92
C VAL A 15 2.28 7.19 10.85
N PRO A 16 2.39 7.31 12.19
CA PRO A 16 2.31 6.14 13.07
C PRO A 16 0.97 5.42 12.98
N ALA A 17 -0.13 6.18 12.90
CA ALA A 17 -1.47 5.63 12.75
C ALA A 17 -1.65 4.89 11.42
N PHE A 18 -1.08 5.42 10.34
CA PHE A 18 -1.09 4.75 9.03
C PHE A 18 -0.32 3.42 9.06
N VAL A 19 0.89 3.40 9.62
CA VAL A 19 1.71 2.17 9.68
C VAL A 19 0.99 1.08 10.48
N GLN A 20 0.42 1.44 11.64
CA GLN A 20 -0.37 0.51 12.44
C GLN A 20 -1.57 -0.02 11.65
N LEU A 21 -2.34 0.87 11.01
CA LEU A 21 -3.50 0.48 10.21
C LEU A 21 -3.13 -0.43 9.03
N PHE A 22 -1.98 -0.18 8.40
CA PHE A 22 -1.50 -1.02 7.30
C PHE A 22 -1.15 -2.42 7.79
N GLU A 23 -0.39 -2.55 8.88
CA GLU A 23 -0.03 -3.85 9.46
C GLU A 23 -1.27 -4.67 9.87
N GLU A 24 -2.28 -4.03 10.44
CA GLU A 24 -3.54 -4.68 10.82
C GLU A 24 -4.38 -5.15 9.61
N ARG A 25 -4.22 -4.50 8.45
CA ARG A 25 -5.08 -4.73 7.28
C ARG A 25 -4.39 -5.39 6.10
N LYS A 26 -3.06 -5.48 6.07
CA LYS A 26 -2.29 -6.01 4.94
C LYS A 26 -2.76 -7.39 4.49
N GLU A 27 -3.08 -8.27 5.44
CA GLU A 27 -3.55 -9.64 5.17
C GLU A 27 -4.92 -9.62 4.50
N ARG A 28 -5.79 -8.70 4.91
CA ARG A 28 -7.10 -8.52 4.27
C ARG A 28 -6.97 -7.92 2.87
N ILE A 29 -6.04 -6.99 2.65
CA ILE A 29 -5.82 -6.37 1.34
C ILE A 29 -5.22 -7.39 0.37
N ALA A 30 -4.25 -8.20 0.80
CA ALA A 30 -3.69 -9.29 0.02
C ALA A 30 -4.73 -10.39 -0.31
N GLY A 31 -5.79 -10.49 0.49
CA GLY A 31 -6.90 -11.41 0.24
C GLY A 31 -8.03 -10.87 -0.64
N PHE A 32 -7.91 -9.65 -1.21
CA PHE A 32 -8.90 -9.17 -2.18
C PHE A 32 -8.88 -10.03 -3.45
N GLU A 33 -10.06 -10.32 -3.98
CA GLU A 33 -10.22 -11.05 -5.24
C GLU A 33 -9.47 -10.31 -6.35
N GLY A 34 -8.61 -11.03 -7.06
CA GLY A 34 -7.77 -10.48 -8.12
C GLY A 34 -6.49 -9.77 -7.65
N CYS A 35 -6.22 -9.63 -6.34
CA CYS A 35 -4.94 -9.16 -5.83
C CYS A 35 -3.95 -10.33 -5.73
N LEU A 36 -2.88 -10.28 -6.52
CA LEU A 36 -1.87 -11.34 -6.60
C LEU A 36 -0.64 -11.05 -5.73
N TYR A 37 -0.39 -9.78 -5.44
CA TYR A 37 0.76 -9.33 -4.67
C TYR A 37 0.50 -7.94 -4.09
N LEU A 38 1.01 -7.70 -2.88
CA LEU A 38 0.97 -6.39 -2.23
C LEU A 38 2.23 -6.18 -1.38
N GLU A 39 2.85 -5.02 -1.57
CA GLU A 39 3.99 -4.55 -0.78
C GLU A 39 3.82 -3.07 -0.44
N LEU A 40 4.27 -2.67 0.74
CA LEU A 40 4.36 -1.26 1.14
C LEU A 40 5.81 -0.81 1.09
N TRP A 41 6.07 0.26 0.36
CA TRP A 41 7.35 0.95 0.34
C TRP A 41 7.28 2.28 1.06
N ARG A 42 8.43 2.75 1.52
CA ARG A 42 8.63 4.08 2.10
C ARG A 42 9.68 4.83 1.28
N GLU A 43 9.44 6.11 1.01
CA GLU A 43 10.41 6.94 0.26
C GLU A 43 11.68 7.12 1.09
N ALA A 44 12.85 6.92 0.47
CA ALA A 44 14.12 7.14 1.14
C ALA A 44 14.31 8.63 1.44
N GLY A 45 14.64 8.97 2.70
CA GLY A 45 14.83 10.34 3.15
C GLY A 45 13.54 11.14 3.37
N ASN A 46 12.37 10.53 3.18
CA ASN A 46 11.08 11.18 3.41
C ASN A 46 10.08 10.23 4.10
N ASP A 47 10.05 10.37 5.43
CA ASP A 47 9.37 9.44 6.31
C ASP A 47 7.83 9.50 6.27
N ASN A 48 7.25 10.52 5.63
CA ASN A 48 5.80 10.66 5.50
C ASN A 48 5.28 10.34 4.09
N VAL A 49 6.12 9.74 3.24
CA VAL A 49 5.75 9.29 1.89
C VAL A 49 5.85 7.77 1.78
N PHE A 50 4.75 7.18 1.32
CA PHE A 50 4.60 5.73 1.18
C PHE A 50 4.09 5.37 -0.21
N PHE A 51 4.32 4.13 -0.61
CA PHE A 51 3.80 3.57 -1.84
C PHE A 51 3.21 2.19 -1.59
N THR A 52 2.04 1.90 -2.13
CA THR A 52 1.64 0.50 -2.31
C THR A 52 2.04 0.06 -3.71
N TYR A 53 2.82 -1.01 -3.78
CA TYR A 53 3.15 -1.70 -5.01
C TYR A 53 2.34 -3.00 -5.04
N SER A 54 1.48 -3.17 -6.04
CA SER A 54 0.56 -4.31 -6.08
C SER A 54 0.36 -4.86 -7.48
N HIS A 55 0.12 -6.17 -7.58
CA HIS A 55 -0.18 -6.87 -8.83
C HIS A 55 -1.64 -7.29 -8.82
N TRP A 56 -2.33 -7.02 -9.92
CA TRP A 56 -3.74 -7.33 -10.07
C TRP A 56 -4.00 -8.12 -11.35
N GLU A 57 -5.00 -8.99 -11.33
CA GLU A 57 -5.39 -9.79 -12.50
C GLU A 57 -5.89 -8.91 -13.66
N SER A 58 -6.66 -7.86 -13.35
CA SER A 58 -7.22 -6.93 -14.34
C SER A 58 -7.32 -5.51 -13.76
N GLU A 59 -7.70 -4.55 -14.59
CA GLU A 59 -7.96 -3.18 -14.15
C GLU A 59 -9.27 -3.04 -13.35
N GLN A 60 -10.24 -3.93 -13.59
CA GLN A 60 -11.51 -3.93 -12.86
C GLN A 60 -11.43 -4.62 -11.49
N ALA A 61 -10.30 -5.25 -11.17
CA ALA A 61 -10.01 -5.85 -9.87
C ALA A 61 -9.56 -4.80 -8.84
#